data_AF-A0A960H3A0-F1
#
_entry.id   AF-A0A960H3A0-F1
#
_cell.length_a   1.000
_cell.length_b   1.000
_cell.length_c   1.000
_cell.angle_alpha   90.00
_cell.angle_beta   90.00
_cell.angle_gamma   90.00
#
_symmetry.space_group_name_H-M   'P 1'
#
loop_
_entity.id
_entity.type
_entity.pdbx_description
1 polymer ?
#
loop_
_entity_poly.entity_id
_entity_poly.type
_entity_poly.pdbx_seq_one_letter_code
_entity_poly.pdbx_strand_id
1 'polypeptide(L)'
;MRMLKVSVLAATLVALGSPAHAAAAPKNYCADLNGAQVGSTCQIKVSDPGYEISISFPTDYPDQKSIAEYVSQTRDQFLGVAKSSTPRDLPYELDITANRYGSAIPPRGTTSVVLTV
;
A
#
# COMPACT_ATOMS: atom_id res chain seq x y z
N MET A 1 68.66 25.26 25.25
CA MET A 1 67.21 25.56 25.42
C MET A 1 66.78 26.33 24.19
N ARG A 2 65.72 26.07 23.43
CA ARG A 2 64.63 25.08 23.43
C ARG A 2 64.10 25.11 21.99
N MET A 3 63.86 23.93 21.41
CA MET A 3 63.16 23.75 20.14
C MET A 3 61.75 24.34 20.26
N LEU A 4 61.27 25.16 19.31
CA LEU A 4 59.84 25.39 19.14
C LEU A 4 59.41 25.03 17.72
N LYS A 5 58.80 23.84 17.62
CA LYS A 5 57.99 23.37 16.50
C LYS A 5 56.65 24.10 16.57
N VAL A 6 56.13 24.59 15.44
CA VAL A 6 54.74 25.06 15.36
C VAL A 6 54.03 24.32 14.24
N SER A 7 52.89 23.76 14.64
CA SER A 7 52.11 22.72 14.01
C SER A 7 51.27 23.26 12.85
N VAL A 8 51.24 22.54 11.73
CA VAL A 8 50.30 22.79 10.62
C VAL A 8 48.91 22.32 11.06
N LEU A 9 47.96 23.25 11.18
CA LEU A 9 46.54 22.96 11.40
C LEU A 9 45.89 22.58 10.06
N ALA A 10 45.60 21.29 9.88
CA ALA A 10 44.77 20.82 8.77
C ALA A 10 43.28 21.02 9.12
N ALA A 11 42.60 21.91 8.42
CA ALA A 11 41.16 22.11 8.54
C ALA A 11 40.42 21.08 7.68
N THR A 12 39.82 20.07 8.29
CA THR A 12 38.91 19.13 7.64
C THR A 12 37.49 19.71 7.62
N LEU A 13 37.06 20.23 6.48
CA LEU A 13 35.66 20.57 6.21
C LEU A 13 34.85 19.28 6.08
N VAL A 14 34.21 18.84 7.16
CA VAL A 14 33.16 17.80 7.10
C VAL A 14 31.91 18.46 6.51
N ALA A 15 31.71 18.27 5.21
CA ALA A 15 30.44 18.60 4.57
C ALA A 15 29.36 17.70 5.18
N LEU A 16 28.55 18.26 6.08
CA LEU A 16 27.31 17.68 6.59
C LEU A 16 26.29 17.66 5.44
N GLY A 17 26.43 16.70 4.52
CA GLY A 17 25.42 16.41 3.51
C GLY A 17 24.20 15.84 4.22
N SER A 18 23.16 16.65 4.41
CA SER A 18 21.85 16.14 4.79
C SER A 18 21.42 15.14 3.70
N PRO A 19 21.07 13.89 4.02
CA PRO A 19 20.46 13.02 3.04
C PRO A 19 19.13 13.68 2.66
N ALA A 20 19.10 14.30 1.48
CA ALA A 20 17.87 14.62 0.81
C ALA A 20 17.16 13.27 0.62
N HIS A 21 16.21 12.97 1.51
CA HIS A 21 15.35 11.81 1.38
C HIS A 21 14.53 12.09 0.12
N ALA A 22 14.96 11.54 -1.01
CA ALA A 22 14.19 11.55 -2.23
C ALA A 22 12.87 10.84 -1.88
N ALA A 23 11.82 11.62 -1.65
CA ALA A 23 10.49 11.09 -1.43
C ALA A 23 10.11 10.35 -2.71
N ALA A 24 9.98 9.02 -2.61
CA ALA A 24 9.44 8.23 -3.70
C ALA A 24 8.08 8.81 -4.09
N ALA A 25 7.80 8.87 -5.40
CA ALA A 25 6.48 9.28 -5.87
C ALA A 25 5.39 8.43 -5.18
N PRO A 26 4.23 9.01 -4.83
CA PRO A 26 3.15 8.27 -4.19
C PRO A 26 2.80 7.03 -5.00
N LYS A 27 2.93 5.84 -4.41
CA LYS A 27 2.65 4.59 -5.12
C LYS A 27 1.14 4.48 -5.35
N ASN A 28 0.72 4.22 -6.59
CA ASN A 28 -0.68 4.03 -6.92
C ASN A 28 -1.05 2.54 -6.82
N TYR A 29 -1.33 2.09 -5.60
CA TYR A 29 -1.71 0.70 -5.32
C TYR A 29 -2.99 0.26 -6.04
N CYS A 30 -3.91 1.19 -6.31
CA CYS A 30 -5.14 0.87 -7.03
C CYS A 30 -4.85 0.45 -8.47
N ALA A 31 -4.01 1.23 -9.17
CA ALA A 31 -3.58 0.92 -10.52
C ALA A 31 -2.77 -0.38 -10.58
N ASP A 32 -1.88 -0.62 -9.62
CA ASP A 32 -1.10 -1.88 -9.53
C ASP A 32 -1.99 -3.12 -9.41
N LEU A 33 -3.18 -2.97 -8.83
CA LEU A 33 -4.17 -4.05 -8.68
C LEU A 33 -5.14 -4.14 -9.86
N ASN A 34 -4.92 -3.39 -10.94
CA ASN A 34 -5.84 -3.23 -12.07
C ASN A 34 -7.23 -2.70 -11.65
N GLY A 35 -7.27 -1.90 -10.59
CA GLY A 35 -8.47 -1.22 -10.13
C GLY A 35 -8.68 0.14 -10.79
N ALA A 36 -9.92 0.60 -10.77
CA ALA A 36 -10.32 1.95 -11.14
C ALA A 36 -10.55 2.79 -9.88
N GLN A 37 -9.98 3.98 -9.84
CA GLN A 37 -10.22 4.92 -8.74
C GLN A 37 -11.54 5.67 -8.99
N VAL A 38 -12.46 5.59 -8.03
CA VAL A 38 -13.75 6.29 -8.01
C VAL A 38 -13.80 7.14 -6.75
N GLY A 39 -13.48 8.43 -6.88
CA GLY A 39 -13.33 9.32 -5.73
C GLY A 39 -12.16 8.90 -4.84
N SER A 40 -12.40 8.66 -3.55
CA SER A 40 -11.42 8.15 -2.59
C SER A 40 -11.45 6.63 -2.42
N THR A 41 -12.11 5.90 -3.34
CA THR A 41 -12.23 4.45 -3.31
C THR A 41 -11.58 3.83 -4.53
N CYS A 42 -10.78 2.80 -4.33
CA CYS A 42 -10.35 1.90 -5.40
C CYS A 42 -11.41 0.82 -5.59
N GLN A 43 -11.81 0.59 -6.83
CA GLN A 43 -12.73 -0.48 -7.20
C GLN A 43 -12.05 -1.43 -8.18
N ILE A 44 -12.03 -2.72 -7.87
CA ILE A 44 -11.55 -3.78 -8.76
C ILE A 44 -12.78 -4.60 -9.12
N LYS A 45 -13.03 -4.75 -10.43
CA LYS A 45 -14.12 -5.58 -10.94
C LYS A 45 -13.58 -6.49 -12.02
N VAL A 46 -13.79 -7.78 -11.87
CA VAL A 46 -13.47 -8.80 -12.87
C VAL A 46 -14.70 -9.68 -13.03
N SER A 47 -15.13 -9.89 -14.27
CA SER A 47 -16.22 -10.80 -14.60
C SER A 47 -15.71 -11.76 -15.66
N ASP A 48 -15.64 -13.03 -15.28
CA ASP A 48 -15.25 -14.16 -16.12
C ASP A 48 -16.33 -15.26 -16.01
N PRO A 49 -16.52 -16.13 -17.01
CA PRO A 49 -17.57 -17.15 -16.97
C PRO A 49 -17.52 -18.10 -15.76
N GLY A 50 -16.34 -18.27 -15.14
CA GLY A 50 -16.15 -19.14 -13.98
C GLY A 50 -16.04 -18.42 -12.64
N TYR A 51 -15.90 -17.09 -12.63
CA TYR A 51 -15.79 -16.32 -11.40
C TYR A 51 -16.09 -14.83 -11.57
N GLU A 52 -16.55 -14.21 -10.49
CA GLU A 52 -16.69 -12.77 -10.34
C GLU A 52 -15.86 -12.27 -9.17
N ILE A 53 -15.22 -11.11 -9.34
CA ILE A 53 -14.44 -10.45 -8.31
C ILE A 53 -14.92 -9.00 -8.22
N SER A 54 -15.32 -8.59 -7.03
CA SER A 54 -15.70 -7.22 -6.66
C SER A 54 -14.91 -6.83 -5.42
N ILE A 55 -14.03 -5.84 -5.51
CA ILE A 55 -13.22 -5.42 -4.37
C ILE A 55 -13.24 -3.90 -4.28
N SER A 56 -13.49 -3.37 -3.09
CA SER A 56 -13.50 -1.93 -2.82
C SER A 56 -12.74 -1.60 -1.54
N PHE A 57 -11.82 -0.62 -1.64
CA PHE A 57 -11.06 -0.14 -0.48
C PHE A 57 -10.65 1.33 -0.62
N PRO A 58 -10.43 2.05 0.49
CA PRO A 58 -10.08 3.47 0.44
C PRO A 58 -8.64 3.72 -0.05
N THR A 59 -8.46 4.74 -0.89
CA THR A 59 -7.16 5.21 -1.40
C THR A 59 -6.58 6.39 -0.60
N ASP A 60 -7.19 6.74 0.51
CA ASP A 60 -6.79 7.82 1.43
C ASP A 60 -6.48 7.27 2.84
N TYR A 61 -6.48 5.95 3.02
CA TYR A 61 -6.01 5.33 4.25
C TYR A 61 -4.48 5.46 4.37
N PRO A 62 -3.92 5.79 5.55
CA PRO A 62 -2.47 6.03 5.69
C PRO A 62 -1.60 4.82 5.31
N ASP A 63 -2.07 3.60 5.62
CA ASP A 63 -1.35 2.37 5.32
C ASP A 63 -2.01 1.59 4.17
N GLN A 64 -2.01 2.20 2.98
CA GLN A 64 -2.56 1.55 1.76
C GLN A 64 -1.79 0.30 1.37
N LYS A 65 -0.51 0.22 1.72
CA LYS A 65 0.35 -0.91 1.38
C LYS A 65 -0.21 -2.20 1.96
N SER A 66 -0.53 -2.21 3.26
CA SER A 66 -1.08 -3.40 3.92
C SER A 66 -2.41 -3.85 3.33
N ILE A 67 -3.30 -2.89 2.98
CA ILE A 67 -4.57 -3.20 2.30
C ILE A 67 -4.30 -3.83 0.93
N ALA A 68 -3.41 -3.23 0.14
CA ALA A 68 -3.12 -3.68 -1.21
C ALA A 68 -2.45 -5.08 -1.23
N GLU A 69 -1.53 -5.34 -0.30
CA GLU A 69 -0.88 -6.64 -0.14
C GLU A 69 -1.89 -7.73 0.25
N TYR A 70 -2.79 -7.44 1.20
CA TYR A 70 -3.87 -8.35 1.57
C TYR A 70 -4.82 -8.62 0.39
N VAL A 71 -5.27 -7.57 -0.30
CA VAL A 71 -6.16 -7.69 -1.46
C VAL A 71 -5.51 -8.52 -2.58
N SER A 72 -4.22 -8.27 -2.87
CA SER A 72 -3.49 -9.08 -3.86
C SER A 72 -3.44 -10.54 -3.46
N GLN A 73 -3.04 -10.83 -2.21
CA GLN A 73 -2.91 -12.19 -1.72
C GLN A 73 -4.24 -12.95 -1.76
N THR A 74 -5.32 -12.33 -1.26
CA THR A 74 -6.66 -12.95 -1.25
C THR A 74 -7.17 -13.21 -2.66
N ARG A 75 -7.00 -12.23 -3.56
CA ARG A 75 -7.38 -12.39 -4.97
C ARG A 75 -6.61 -13.53 -5.64
N ASP A 76 -5.31 -13.58 -5.45
CA ASP A 76 -4.45 -14.58 -6.10
C ASP A 76 -4.76 -15.99 -5.58
N GLN A 77 -5.03 -16.14 -4.27
CA GLN A 77 -5.49 -17.39 -3.69
C GLN A 77 -6.87 -17.81 -4.23
N PHE A 78 -7.81 -16.87 -4.30
CA PHE A 78 -9.14 -17.11 -4.87
C PHE A 78 -9.05 -17.57 -6.33
N LEU A 79 -8.27 -16.87 -7.16
CA LEU A 79 -8.04 -17.23 -8.55
C LEU A 79 -7.40 -18.62 -8.70
N GLY A 80 -6.48 -18.98 -7.79
CA GLY A 80 -5.89 -20.32 -7.75
C GLY A 80 -6.94 -21.41 -7.55
N VAL A 81 -7.91 -21.19 -6.64
CA VAL A 81 -9.02 -22.13 -6.40
C VAL A 81 -10.01 -22.13 -7.56
N ALA A 82 -10.47 -20.96 -8.00
CA ALA A 82 -11.47 -20.82 -9.06
C ALA A 82 -11.00 -21.47 -10.37
N LYS A 83 -9.72 -21.28 -10.76
CA LYS A 83 -9.16 -21.81 -12.01
C LYS A 83 -8.77 -23.30 -11.96
N SER A 84 -8.50 -23.86 -10.78
CA SER A 84 -8.12 -25.27 -10.64
C SER A 84 -9.31 -26.20 -10.35
N SER A 85 -10.45 -25.62 -10.00
CA SER A 85 -11.68 -26.36 -9.71
C SER A 85 -12.38 -26.91 -10.95
N THR A 86 -13.11 -28.00 -10.77
CA THR A 86 -14.00 -28.55 -11.82
C THR A 86 -15.09 -27.53 -12.15
N PRO A 87 -15.50 -27.39 -13.44
CA PRO A 87 -16.59 -26.49 -13.82
C PRO A 87 -17.83 -26.69 -12.94
N ARG A 88 -18.40 -25.58 -12.47
CA ARG A 88 -19.61 -25.55 -11.64
C ARG A 88 -20.75 -24.88 -12.39
N ASP A 89 -21.98 -25.20 -11.99
CA ASP A 89 -23.19 -24.55 -12.51
C ASP A 89 -23.28 -23.07 -12.11
N LEU A 90 -22.64 -22.68 -11.00
CA LEU A 90 -22.56 -21.30 -10.53
C LEU A 90 -21.10 -20.83 -10.47
N PRO A 91 -20.79 -19.60 -10.91
CA PRO A 91 -19.46 -19.03 -10.83
C PRO A 91 -19.05 -18.81 -9.37
N TYR A 92 -17.73 -18.82 -9.12
CA TYR A 92 -17.19 -18.42 -7.83
C TYR A 92 -17.30 -16.91 -7.64
N GLU A 93 -17.48 -16.44 -6.41
CA GLU A 93 -17.54 -15.01 -6.12
C GLU A 93 -16.54 -14.64 -5.03
N LEU A 94 -15.83 -13.53 -5.25
CA LEU A 94 -15.06 -12.84 -4.22
C LEU A 94 -15.57 -11.40 -4.14
N ASP A 95 -16.23 -11.07 -3.03
CA ASP A 95 -16.57 -9.69 -2.68
C ASP A 95 -15.72 -9.21 -1.52
N ILE A 96 -15.06 -8.06 -1.65
CA ILE A 96 -14.33 -7.43 -0.56
C ILE A 96 -14.80 -5.99 -0.40
N THR A 97 -15.27 -5.64 0.79
CA THR A 97 -15.71 -4.29 1.12
C THR A 97 -14.97 -3.74 2.33
N ALA A 98 -14.74 -2.44 2.34
CA ALA A 98 -13.95 -1.77 3.38
C ALA A 98 -14.81 -0.82 4.23
N ASN A 99 -14.77 -1.01 5.55
CA ASN A 99 -15.42 -0.15 6.52
C ASN A 99 -14.38 0.65 7.31
N ARG A 100 -14.49 1.98 7.27
CA ARG A 100 -13.58 2.89 7.98
C ARG A 100 -14.12 3.22 9.38
N TYR A 101 -13.21 3.25 10.33
CA TYR A 101 -13.42 3.78 11.67
C TYR A 101 -12.37 4.84 11.99
N GLY A 102 -12.76 5.80 12.82
CA GLY A 102 -11.90 6.88 13.29
C GLY A 102 -12.15 7.14 14.77
N SER A 103 -11.09 7.40 15.53
CA SER A 103 -11.19 7.87 16.91
C SER A 103 -10.90 9.38 16.96
N ALA A 104 -11.67 10.11 17.76
CA ALA A 104 -11.52 11.54 18.03
C ALA A 104 -11.55 12.50 16.81
N ILE A 105 -11.48 13.80 17.11
CA ILE A 105 -11.42 14.88 16.12
C ILE A 105 -9.93 15.08 15.72
N PRO A 106 -9.60 15.25 14.42
CA PRO A 106 -8.24 15.54 13.96
C PRO A 106 -7.56 16.67 14.75
N PRO A 107 -6.23 16.63 15.01
CA PRO A 107 -5.23 15.76 14.38
C PRO A 107 -4.75 14.56 15.23
N ARG A 108 -5.34 14.33 16.42
CA ARG A 108 -4.86 13.31 17.39
C ARG A 108 -5.57 11.96 17.27
N GLY A 109 -6.34 11.76 16.19
CA GLY A 109 -7.17 10.57 15.99
C GLY A 109 -6.43 9.40 15.34
N THR A 110 -6.83 8.17 15.69
CA THR A 110 -6.46 6.97 14.93
C THR A 110 -7.53 6.66 13.90
N THR A 111 -7.14 6.05 12.78
CA THR A 111 -8.09 5.49 11.83
C THR A 111 -7.78 4.02 11.60
N SER A 112 -8.82 3.21 11.45
CA SER A 112 -8.72 1.81 11.09
C SER A 112 -9.66 1.51 9.93
N VAL A 113 -9.30 0.50 9.15
CA VAL A 113 -10.13 -0.03 8.08
C VAL A 113 -10.30 -1.53 8.32
N VAL A 114 -11.54 -1.99 8.29
CA VAL A 114 -11.89 -3.40 8.38
C VAL A 114 -12.33 -3.84 6.99
N LEU A 115 -11.72 -4.92 6.50
CA LEU A 115 -12.12 -5.56 5.24
C LEU A 115 -13.06 -6.72 5.56
N THR A 116 -14.20 -6.77 4.90
CA THR A 116 -15.13 -7.90 4.92
C THR A 116 -14.94 -8.67 3.62
N VAL A 117 -14.86 -10.00 3.71
CA VAL A 117 -14.63 -10.95 2.61
C VAL A 117 -15.69 -12.04 2.68
#